data_AF-A0ABD3ZMB1-F1
#
_entry.id   AF-A0ABD3ZMB1-F1
#
_cell.length_a   1.000
_cell.length_b   1.000
_cell.length_c   1.000
_cell.angle_alpha   90.00
_cell.angle_beta   90.00
_cell.angle_gamma   90.00
#
_symmetry.space_group_name_H-M   'P 1'
#
loop_
_entity.id
_entity.type
_entity.pdbx_description
1 polymer ?
#
loop_
_entity_poly.entity_id
_entity_poly.type
_entity_poly.pdbx_seq_one_letter_code
_entity_poly.pdbx_strand_id
1 'polypeptide(L)'
;MIVNILSASETAFFLRFQLGNLRSWEDVLADMRRGKSSYYGLTLLPFCRIQGSGLPRPAYRLTDVQDFIDKVSLLRHSPAKPHMLSIQQVEIDPTDKRHWSVRVPSSAF
;
A
#
# COMPACT_ATOMS: atom_id res chain seq x y z
N MET A 1 19.18 20.61 21.12
CA MET A 1 18.98 19.49 20.16
C MET A 1 17.76 19.82 19.32
N ILE A 2 17.92 19.90 17.99
CA ILE A 2 16.82 20.18 17.05
C ILE A 2 16.35 18.84 16.49
N VAL A 3 15.04 18.61 16.45
CA VAL A 3 14.43 17.36 15.97
C VAL A 3 13.55 17.68 14.76
N ASN A 4 13.84 17.04 13.64
CA ASN A 4 13.03 17.17 12.42
C ASN A 4 11.76 16.33 12.55
N ILE A 5 10.61 16.97 12.35
CA ILE A 5 9.29 16.33 12.44
C ILE A 5 8.54 16.51 11.13
N LEU A 6 7.66 15.55 10.84
CA LEU A 6 6.71 15.55 9.74
C LEU A 6 5.29 15.51 10.31
N SER A 7 4.37 16.23 9.68
CA SER A 7 2.94 16.05 9.90
C SER A 7 2.48 14.67 9.40
N ALA A 8 1.27 14.25 9.79
CA ALA A 8 0.69 13.00 9.33
C ALA A 8 0.55 12.92 7.79
N SER A 9 0.20 14.02 7.13
CA SER A 9 0.04 14.08 5.67
C SER A 9 1.39 13.99 4.95
N GLU A 10 2.42 14.68 5.46
CA GLU A 10 3.79 14.56 4.93
C GLU A 10 4.34 13.14 5.14
N THR A 11 4.08 12.55 6.30
CA THR A 11 4.46 11.17 6.60
C THR A 11 3.77 10.19 5.64
N ALA A 12 2.46 10.35 5.43
CA ALA A 12 1.70 9.52 4.52
C ALA A 12 2.20 9.64 3.07
N PHE A 13 2.53 10.86 2.63
CA PHE A 13 3.16 11.10 1.33
C PHE A 13 4.51 10.39 1.20
N PHE A 14 5.37 10.50 2.22
CA PHE A 14 6.69 9.90 2.21
C PHE A 14 6.63 8.36 2.18
N LEU A 15 5.74 7.76 2.97
CA LEU A 15 5.49 6.31 2.98
C LEU A 15 4.95 5.84 1.63
N ARG A 16 4.04 6.59 1.01
CA ARG A 16 3.52 6.29 -0.32
C ARG A 16 4.62 6.26 -1.37
N PHE A 17 5.52 7.24 -1.34
CA PHE A 17 6.62 7.35 -2.29
C PHE A 17 7.61 6.18 -2.16
N GLN A 18 7.96 5.78 -0.94
CA GLN A 18 8.98 4.75 -0.69
C GLN A 18 8.42 3.32 -0.73
N LEU A 19 7.26 3.10 -0.12
CA LEU A 19 6.71 1.76 0.10
C LEU A 19 5.63 1.38 -0.92
N GLY A 20 5.16 2.34 -1.71
CA GLY A 20 4.16 2.18 -2.75
C GLY A 20 2.75 2.53 -2.29
N ASN A 21 1.79 2.36 -3.22
CA ASN A 21 0.39 2.60 -2.96
C ASN A 21 -0.19 1.45 -2.13
N LEU A 22 -0.45 1.71 -0.85
CA LEU A 22 -1.43 0.97 -0.06
C LEU A 22 -2.75 1.78 -0.04
N ARG A 23 -3.83 1.15 0.46
CA ARG A 23 -5.00 1.89 0.99
C ARG A 23 -4.52 3.11 1.77
N SER A 24 -5.15 4.28 1.57
CA SER A 24 -4.74 5.60 2.11
C SER A 24 -3.80 5.50 3.32
N TRP A 25 -2.53 5.89 3.14
CA TRP A 25 -1.53 5.83 4.21
C TRP A 25 -1.95 6.67 5.44
N GLU A 26 -2.76 7.71 5.25
CA GLU A 26 -3.31 8.49 6.36
C GLU A 26 -4.25 7.66 7.25
N ASP A 27 -5.11 6.83 6.63
CA ASP A 27 -6.01 5.94 7.36
C ASP A 27 -5.23 4.84 8.06
N VAL A 28 -4.21 4.28 7.39
CA VAL A 28 -3.32 3.28 8.00
C VAL A 28 -2.62 3.85 9.23
N LEU A 29 -2.07 5.06 9.14
CA LEU A 29 -1.45 5.75 10.28
C LEU A 29 -2.48 6.04 11.39
N ALA A 30 -3.73 6.36 11.03
CA ALA A 30 -4.80 6.55 12.01
C ALA A 30 -5.17 5.25 12.73
N ASP A 31 -5.23 4.13 12.03
CA ASP A 31 -5.52 2.83 12.60
C ASP A 31 -4.36 2.29 13.44
N MET A 32 -3.11 2.53 13.01
CA MET A 32 -1.91 2.24 13.81
C MET A 32 -1.94 2.95 15.16
N ARG A 33 -2.29 4.26 15.19
CA ARG A 33 -2.47 5.02 16.44
C ARG A 33 -3.55 4.44 17.36
N ARG A 34 -4.54 3.77 16.79
CA ARG A 34 -5.65 3.12 17.53
C ARG A 34 -5.36 1.66 17.87
N GLY A 35 -4.18 1.14 17.52
CA GLY A 35 -3.82 -0.27 17.71
C GLY A 35 -4.63 -1.24 16.83
N LYS A 36 -5.24 -0.74 15.75
CA LYS A 36 -6.11 -1.54 14.86
C LYS A 36 -5.41 -2.10 13.63
N SER A 37 -4.23 -1.58 13.32
CA SER A 37 -3.50 -1.93 12.11
C SER A 37 -1.99 -1.95 12.33
N SER A 38 -1.31 -2.74 11.51
CA SER A 38 0.13 -2.78 11.35
C SER A 38 0.46 -3.02 9.87
N TYR A 39 1.67 -2.67 9.46
CA TYR A 39 2.17 -2.92 8.11
C TYR A 39 3.35 -3.88 8.21
N TYR A 40 3.21 -5.10 7.66
CA TYR A 40 4.15 -6.20 7.88
C TYR A 40 4.43 -6.46 9.39
N GLY A 41 3.42 -6.29 10.26
CA GLY A 41 3.58 -6.45 11.71
C GLY A 41 4.28 -5.27 12.41
N LEU A 42 4.66 -4.21 11.66
CA LEU A 42 5.27 -3.00 12.20
C LEU A 42 4.24 -1.88 12.35
N THR A 43 4.43 -1.05 13.37
CA THR A 43 3.55 0.10 13.67
C THR A 43 4.39 1.36 13.79
N LEU A 44 3.94 2.43 13.13
CA LEU A 44 4.55 3.75 13.24
C LEU A 44 3.67 4.66 14.10
N LEU A 45 4.18 5.06 15.27
CA LEU A 45 3.48 5.91 16.22
C LEU A 45 4.00 7.36 16.16
N PRO A 46 3.14 8.35 16.42
CA PRO A 46 3.55 9.75 16.45
C PRO A 46 4.49 10.02 17.61
N PHE A 47 5.53 10.82 17.34
CA PHE A 47 6.49 11.26 18.33
C PHE A 47 5.90 12.34 19.24
N CYS A 48 5.12 13.26 18.67
CA CYS A 48 4.50 14.35 19.43
C CYS A 48 3.17 14.80 18.79
N ARG A 49 2.54 15.80 19.40
CA ARG A 49 1.37 16.50 18.83
C ARG A 49 1.72 17.96 18.64
N ILE A 50 1.50 18.48 17.44
CA ILE A 50 1.65 19.91 17.15
C ILE A 50 0.38 20.59 17.65
N GLN A 51 0.53 21.52 18.60
CA GLN A 51 -0.54 22.44 18.98
C GLN A 51 -0.59 23.57 17.95
N GLY A 52 -1.74 23.71 17.29
CA GLY A 52 -2.04 24.82 16.39
C GLY A 52 -3.38 25.45 16.76
N SER A 53 -3.94 26.28 15.89
CA SER A 53 -5.27 26.92 16.10
C SER A 53 -6.46 25.95 16.08
N GLY A 54 -6.23 24.64 15.92
CA GLY A 54 -7.26 23.60 15.87
C GLY A 54 -6.88 22.36 16.66
N LEU A 55 -7.54 21.24 16.37
CA LEU A 55 -7.30 19.96 17.05
C LEU A 55 -5.81 19.57 16.96
N PRO A 56 -5.20 19.10 18.08
CA PRO A 56 -3.79 18.71 18.09
C PRO A 56 -3.51 17.64 17.03
N ARG A 57 -2.58 17.94 16.10
CA ARG A 57 -2.25 17.04 15.01
C ARG A 57 -1.04 16.17 15.36
N PRO A 58 -1.07 14.86 15.09
CA PRO A 58 0.08 14.00 15.33
C PRO A 58 1.24 14.39 14.40
N ALA A 59 2.45 14.35 14.95
CA ALA A 59 3.68 14.54 14.20
C ALA A 59 4.65 13.39 14.47
N TYR A 60 5.43 13.06 13.44
CA TYR A 60 6.32 11.92 13.38
C TYR A 60 7.75 12.43 13.27
N ARG A 61 8.68 11.82 13.99
CA ARG A 61 10.09 12.16 13.83
C ARG A 61 10.59 11.58 12.51
N LEU A 62 11.32 12.37 11.73
CA LEU A 62 11.82 11.93 10.43
C LEU A 62 12.66 10.64 10.52
N THR A 63 13.50 10.52 11.56
CA THR A 63 14.33 9.32 11.78
C THR A 63 13.47 8.08 12.02
N ASP A 64 12.41 8.19 12.82
CA ASP A 64 11.54 7.06 13.13
C ASP A 64 10.75 6.60 11.88
N VAL A 65 10.41 7.55 11.00
CA VAL A 65 9.80 7.26 9.69
C VAL A 65 10.78 6.52 8.78
N GLN A 66 12.05 6.95 8.74
CA GLN A 66 13.08 6.30 7.95
C GLN A 66 13.38 4.89 8.46
N ASP A 67 13.55 4.73 9.78
CA ASP A 67 13.75 3.42 10.41
C ASP A 67 12.59 2.46 10.13
N PHE A 68 11.36 2.99 10.11
CA PHE A 68 10.19 2.21 9.75
C PHE A 68 10.25 1.74 8.29
N ILE A 69 10.58 2.63 7.36
CA ILE A 69 10.74 2.31 5.94
C ILE A 69 11.82 1.24 5.73
N ASP A 70 12.95 1.37 6.41
CA ASP A 70 14.07 0.44 6.27
C ASP A 70 13.68 -0.95 6.78
N LYS A 71 13.05 -1.04 7.96
CA LYS A 71 12.53 -2.31 8.51
C LYS A 71 11.49 -2.95 7.61
N VAL A 72 10.55 -2.16 7.10
CA VAL A 72 9.53 -2.64 6.16
C VAL A 72 10.19 -3.13 4.87
N SER A 73 11.19 -2.42 4.36
CA SER A 73 11.90 -2.79 3.13
C SER A 73 12.66 -4.11 3.27
N LEU A 74 13.18 -4.40 4.46
CA LEU A 74 13.78 -5.70 4.79
C LEU A 74 12.75 -6.84 4.85
N LEU A 75 11.55 -6.56 5.35
CA LEU A 75 10.46 -7.54 5.44
C LEU A 75 9.74 -7.76 4.11
N ARG A 76 9.75 -6.76 3.23
CA ARG A 76 9.15 -6.85 1.90
C ARG A 76 10.00 -7.79 1.06
N HIS A 77 9.61 -9.06 1.00
CA HIS A 77 10.15 -9.99 0.03
C HIS A 77 10.09 -9.34 -1.36
N SER A 78 11.19 -9.45 -2.11
CA SER A 78 11.36 -8.87 -3.45
C SER A 78 10.05 -8.95 -4.22
N PRO A 79 9.63 -7.87 -4.93
CA PRO A 79 8.39 -7.90 -5.69
C PRO A 79 8.37 -9.19 -6.49
N ALA A 80 7.28 -9.96 -6.34
CA ALA A 80 7.09 -11.16 -7.12
C ALA A 80 7.41 -10.79 -8.57
N LYS A 81 8.33 -11.54 -9.22
CA LYS A 81 8.68 -11.33 -10.63
C LYS A 81 7.36 -11.03 -11.35
N PRO A 82 7.27 -9.92 -12.11
CA PRO A 82 6.03 -9.56 -12.77
C PRO A 82 5.54 -10.82 -13.47
N HIS A 83 4.46 -11.41 -12.95
CA HIS A 83 3.87 -12.55 -13.60
C HIS A 83 3.38 -11.97 -14.91
N MET A 84 4.09 -12.28 -15.98
CA MET A 84 3.65 -11.93 -17.32
C MET A 84 2.39 -12.75 -17.52
N LEU A 85 1.23 -12.12 -17.29
CA LEU A 85 -0.04 -12.76 -17.51
C LEU A 85 -0.03 -13.23 -18.97
N SER A 86 -0.24 -14.52 -19.18
CA SER A 86 -0.45 -15.05 -20.53
C SER A 86 -1.81 -14.53 -21.01
N ILE A 87 -1.80 -13.34 -21.61
CA ILE A 87 -2.98 -12.74 -22.21
C ILE A 87 -3.46 -13.70 -23.30
N GLN A 88 -4.63 -14.31 -23.10
CA GLN A 88 -5.27 -15.10 -24.14
C GLN A 88 -5.87 -14.15 -25.16
N GLN A 89 -5.46 -14.29 -26.42
CA GLN A 89 -6.12 -13.64 -27.54
C GLN A 89 -7.31 -14.49 -27.96
N VAL A 90 -8.48 -13.86 -28.06
CA VAL A 90 -9.72 -14.49 -28.52
C VAL A 90 -10.20 -13.71 -29.73
N GLU A 91 -10.44 -14.42 -30.84
CA GLU A 91 -11.04 -13.85 -32.04
C GLU A 91 -12.56 -13.70 -31.82
N ILE A 92 -13.09 -12.51 -32.08
CA ILE A 92 -14.51 -12.20 -31.92
C ILE A 92 -15.16 -12.26 -33.30
N ASP A 93 -16.04 -13.22 -33.53
CA ASP A 93 -16.90 -13.27 -34.72
C ASP A 93 -18.09 -12.30 -34.54
N PRO A 94 -18.19 -11.22 -35.34
CA PRO A 94 -19.27 -10.23 -35.21
C PRO A 94 -20.64 -10.77 -35.63
N THR A 95 -20.70 -11.96 -36.24
CA THR A 95 -21.95 -12.63 -36.62
C THR A 95 -22.42 -13.64 -35.57
N ASP A 96 -21.58 -13.96 -34.57
CA ASP A 96 -21.93 -14.89 -33.51
C ASP A 96 -22.83 -14.23 -32.46
N LYS A 97 -24.13 -14.58 -32.51
CA LYS A 97 -25.15 -14.14 -31.54
C LYS A 97 -25.35 -15.13 -30.38
N ARG A 98 -24.50 -16.16 -30.26
CA ARG A 98 -24.66 -17.21 -29.24
C ARG A 98 -24.15 -16.71 -27.89
N HIS A 99 -24.81 -17.11 -26.80
CA HIS A 99 -24.38 -16.77 -25.45
C HIS A 99 -23.01 -17.41 -25.15
N TRP A 100 -22.08 -16.62 -24.60
CA TRP A 100 -20.74 -17.09 -24.27
C TRP A 100 -20.78 -18.27 -23.29
N SER A 101 -20.22 -19.40 -23.69
CA SER A 101 -19.97 -20.55 -22.82
C SER A 101 -18.58 -21.12 -23.10
N VAL A 102 -17.81 -21.34 -22.05
CA VAL A 102 -16.49 -21.99 -22.13
C VAL A 102 -16.74 -23.47 -22.43
N ARG A 103 -16.29 -23.97 -23.59
CA ARG A 103 -16.31 -25.40 -23.88
C ARG A 103 -15.01 -26.04 -23.39
N VAL A 104 -15.12 -27.18 -22.73
CA VAL A 104 -13.98 -28.08 -22.53
C VAL A 104 -13.64 -28.69 -23.89
N PRO A 105 -12.37 -28.71 -24.33
CA PRO A 105 -12.02 -29.31 -25.62
C PRO A 105 -12.44 -30.78 -25.59
N SER A 106 -13.32 -31.20 -26.50
CA SER A 106 -13.60 -32.62 -26.67
C SER A 106 -12.34 -33.28 -27.20
N SER A 107 -11.68 -34.09 -26.37
CA SER A 107 -10.68 -35.04 -26.83
C SER A 107 -11.37 -36.03 -27.77
N ALA A 108 -11.32 -35.77 -29.07
CA ALA A 108 -11.74 -36.72 -30.08
C ALA A 108 -10.57 -37.68 -30.36
N PHE A 109 -10.77 -38.94 -30.02
CA PHE A 109 -10.15 -40.10 -30.67
C PHE A 109 -11.27 -40.85 -31.39
#